data_AF-A0A661SPQ8-F1
#
_entry.id   AF-A0A661SPQ8-F1
#
_cell.length_a   1.000
_cell.length_b   1.000
_cell.length_c   1.000
_cell.angle_alpha   90.00
_cell.angle_beta   90.00
_cell.angle_gamma   90.00
#
_symmetry.space_group_name_H-M   'P 1'
#
loop_
_entity.id
_entity.type
_entity.pdbx_description
1 polymer ?
#
loop_
_entity_poly.entity_id
_entity_poly.type
_entity_poly.pdbx_seq_one_letter_code
_entity_poly.pdbx_strand_id
1 'polypeptide(L)'
;MGRLIQKKRDKGRHLSAPAADPPSPDREHPVFSFRHLQKQFGIGTCDPAAFVRQLRQVSQLTWMQWKLAPRQGMGLERIPRTAIRTEIPRAITNDVGEFFSFRFTNGRVVGFRDRSVFHIVWTDGTFRLYKH
;
A
#
# COMPACT_ATOMS: atom_id res chain seq x y z
N MET A 1 49.48 -24.58 47.62
CA MET A 1 49.45 -23.14 47.30
C MET A 1 49.65 -22.96 45.80
N GLY A 2 48.58 -23.02 44.99
CA GLY A 2 48.65 -22.85 43.53
C GLY A 2 48.10 -21.48 43.12
N ARG A 3 48.90 -20.67 42.41
CA ARG A 3 48.56 -19.31 42.00
C ARG A 3 47.83 -19.33 40.66
N LEU A 4 46.54 -18.96 40.63
CA LEU A 4 45.75 -18.78 39.40
C LEU A 4 46.16 -17.49 38.68
N ILE A 5 46.61 -17.58 37.44
CA ILE A 5 46.82 -16.41 36.57
C ILE A 5 45.49 -16.09 35.87
N GLN A 6 44.87 -15.00 36.27
CA GLN A 6 43.68 -14.45 35.62
C GLN A 6 44.09 -13.77 34.30
N LYS A 7 43.70 -14.37 33.17
CA LYS A 7 43.94 -13.81 31.83
C LYS A 7 43.07 -12.56 31.67
N LYS A 8 43.72 -11.38 31.61
CA LYS A 8 43.08 -10.08 31.42
C LYS A 8 42.31 -10.11 30.09
N ARG A 9 40.98 -9.98 30.14
CA ARG A 9 40.14 -9.83 28.93
C ARG A 9 40.44 -8.49 28.29
N ASP A 10 41.04 -8.51 27.12
CA ASP A 10 41.22 -7.32 26.31
C ASP A 10 39.84 -6.84 25.83
N LYS A 11 39.49 -5.60 26.13
CA LYS A 11 38.23 -4.99 25.69
C LYS A 11 38.34 -4.74 24.19
N GLY A 12 37.74 -5.62 23.40
CA GLY A 12 37.63 -5.47 21.95
C GLY A 12 37.09 -4.09 21.59
N ARG A 13 37.71 -3.51 20.56
CA ARG A 13 37.37 -2.21 19.96
C ARG A 13 35.87 -2.12 19.71
N HIS A 14 35.27 -1.00 20.12
CA HIS A 14 33.87 -0.61 19.97
C HIS A 14 33.30 -1.02 18.59
N LEU A 15 32.64 -2.17 18.51
CA LEU A 15 31.74 -2.50 17.40
C LEU A 15 30.40 -1.87 17.75
N SER A 16 30.23 -0.60 17.41
CA SER A 16 28.92 0.01 17.41
C SER A 16 28.11 -0.65 16.30
N ALA A 17 26.99 -1.29 16.64
CA ALA A 17 26.06 -1.79 15.64
C ALA A 17 25.65 -0.64 14.70
N PRO A 18 25.54 -0.86 13.38
CA PRO A 18 24.98 0.14 12.48
C PRO A 18 23.60 0.56 12.99
N ALA A 19 23.31 1.85 12.99
CA ALA A 19 21.95 2.32 13.24
C ALA A 19 21.01 1.58 12.27
N ALA A 20 20.01 0.89 12.80
CA ALA A 20 19.07 0.17 11.95
C ALA A 20 18.38 1.16 11.00
N ASP A 21 18.39 0.86 9.70
CA ASP A 21 17.63 1.65 8.73
C ASP A 21 16.17 1.76 9.17
N PRO A 22 15.49 2.90 8.92
CA PRO A 22 14.07 3.00 9.20
C PRO A 22 13.33 1.85 8.49
N PRO A 23 12.37 1.19 9.16
CA PRO A 23 11.66 0.06 8.59
C PRO A 23 11.02 0.46 7.25
N SER A 24 11.27 -0.34 6.22
CA SER A 24 10.73 -0.09 4.87
C SER A 24 9.20 -0.04 4.91
N PRO A 25 8.56 0.98 4.30
CA PRO A 25 7.10 1.05 4.19
C PRO A 25 6.48 -0.17 3.50
N ASP A 26 7.27 -0.96 2.77
CA ASP A 26 6.80 -2.20 2.15
C ASP A 26 6.52 -3.33 3.16
N ARG A 27 7.05 -3.22 4.38
CA ARG A 27 6.79 -4.14 5.49
C ARG A 27 5.57 -3.74 6.33
N GLU A 28 5.01 -2.55 6.09
CA GLU A 28 3.81 -2.08 6.76
C GLU A 28 2.54 -2.61 6.08
N HIS A 29 1.46 -2.68 6.86
CA HIS A 29 0.12 -2.94 6.36
C HIS A 29 -0.50 -1.67 5.77
N PRO A 30 -1.35 -1.77 4.72
CA PRO A 30 -1.98 -0.61 4.14
C PRO A 30 -3.05 -0.02 5.09
N VAL A 31 -3.02 1.30 5.24
CA VAL A 31 -4.10 2.08 5.88
C VAL A 31 -4.94 2.72 4.79
N PHE A 32 -6.25 2.54 4.81
CA PHE A 32 -7.14 3.08 3.78
C PHE A 32 -7.66 4.46 4.15
N SER A 33 -7.43 5.44 3.27
CA SER A 33 -7.93 6.80 3.41
C SER A 33 -9.00 7.11 2.37
N PHE A 34 -10.14 7.63 2.82
CA PHE A 34 -11.26 8.03 1.98
C PHE A 34 -11.28 9.53 1.66
N ARG A 35 -10.26 10.28 2.11
CA ARG A 35 -10.20 11.75 2.03
C ARG A 35 -10.39 12.30 0.60
N HIS A 36 -9.98 11.54 -0.41
CA HIS A 36 -10.03 11.96 -1.82
C HIS A 36 -11.11 11.24 -2.64
N LEU A 37 -11.93 10.41 -2.00
CA LEU A 37 -12.97 9.64 -2.68
C LEU A 37 -13.95 10.59 -3.39
N GLN A 38 -14.06 10.42 -4.70
CA GLN A 38 -14.96 11.22 -5.52
C GLN A 38 -16.41 10.73 -5.38
N LYS A 39 -17.37 11.67 -5.45
CA LYS A 39 -18.80 11.34 -5.47
C LYS A 39 -19.16 10.59 -6.77
N GLN A 40 -18.66 11.10 -7.90
CA GLN A 40 -18.67 10.39 -9.18
C GLN A 40 -17.65 9.24 -9.08
N PHE A 41 -18.09 8.01 -9.32
CA PHE A 41 -17.34 6.79 -8.97
C PHE A 41 -17.09 6.63 -7.46
N GLY A 42 -18.05 7.01 -6.63
CA GLY A 42 -18.04 6.72 -5.19
C GLY A 42 -18.72 5.39 -4.83
N ILE A 43 -18.82 5.10 -3.53
CA ILE A 43 -19.35 3.84 -2.98
C ILE A 43 -20.84 3.60 -3.37
N GLY A 44 -21.56 4.63 -3.83
CA GLY A 44 -22.99 4.54 -4.15
C GLY A 44 -23.37 3.52 -5.23
N THR A 45 -22.41 3.05 -6.04
CA THR A 45 -22.66 2.06 -7.09
C THR A 45 -22.08 0.68 -6.81
N CYS A 46 -21.52 0.44 -5.62
CA CYS A 46 -20.94 -0.87 -5.25
C CYS A 46 -21.72 -1.55 -4.12
N ASP A 47 -21.58 -2.88 -4.00
CA ASP A 47 -21.99 -3.61 -2.80
C ASP A 47 -21.05 -3.23 -1.63
N PRO A 48 -21.55 -2.48 -0.62
CA PRO A 48 -20.69 -2.01 0.47
C PRO A 48 -20.11 -3.15 1.29
N ALA A 49 -20.84 -4.27 1.43
CA ALA A 49 -20.37 -5.41 2.19
C ALA A 49 -19.22 -6.12 1.47
N ALA A 50 -19.32 -6.30 0.15
CA ALA A 50 -18.23 -6.84 -0.66
C ALA A 50 -16.99 -5.94 -0.64
N PHE A 51 -17.20 -4.62 -0.75
CA PHE A 51 -16.13 -3.64 -0.69
C PHE A 51 -15.38 -3.70 0.66
N VAL A 52 -16.10 -3.66 1.79
CA VAL A 52 -15.49 -3.74 3.13
C VAL A 52 -14.80 -5.08 3.36
N ARG A 53 -15.38 -6.20 2.91
CA ARG A 53 -14.73 -7.53 2.98
C ARG A 53 -13.39 -7.54 2.23
N GLN A 54 -13.34 -6.95 1.04
CA GLN A 54 -12.12 -6.84 0.26
C GLN A 54 -11.07 -5.98 0.98
N LEU A 55 -11.45 -4.80 1.49
CA LEU A 55 -10.54 -3.94 2.24
C LEU A 55 -9.97 -4.66 3.47
N ARG A 56 -10.82 -5.38 4.22
CA ARG A 56 -10.40 -6.17 5.38
C ARG A 56 -9.40 -7.27 5.01
N GLN A 57 -9.59 -7.95 3.89
CA GLN A 57 -8.65 -8.99 3.43
C GLN A 57 -7.30 -8.39 3.07
N VAL A 58 -7.31 -7.32 2.27
CA VAL A 58 -6.09 -6.66 1.82
C VAL A 58 -5.35 -5.98 2.98
N SER A 59 -6.06 -5.46 4.00
CA SER A 59 -5.43 -4.84 5.17
C SER A 59 -4.61 -5.81 6.01
N GLN A 60 -4.81 -7.13 5.87
CA GLN A 60 -4.01 -8.14 6.57
C GLN A 60 -2.68 -8.44 5.85
N LEU A 61 -2.50 -7.93 4.63
CA LEU A 61 -1.26 -8.10 3.87
C LEU A 61 -0.32 -6.93 4.15
N THR A 62 0.98 -7.18 4.10
CA THR A 62 1.95 -6.09 3.94
C THR A 62 1.89 -5.56 2.51
N TRP A 63 2.38 -4.33 2.28
CA TRP A 63 2.52 -3.79 0.93
C TRP A 63 3.31 -4.70 -0.01
N MET A 64 4.39 -5.32 0.47
CA MET A 64 5.17 -6.29 -0.30
C MET A 64 4.33 -7.50 -0.72
N GLN A 65 3.58 -8.09 0.22
CA GLN A 65 2.70 -9.22 -0.06
C GLN A 65 1.58 -8.84 -1.04
N TRP A 66 1.00 -7.66 -0.87
CA TRP A 66 -0.08 -7.17 -1.70
C TRP A 66 0.35 -6.92 -3.15
N LYS A 67 1.55 -6.34 -3.37
CA LYS A 67 2.15 -6.18 -4.70
C LYS A 67 2.38 -7.52 -5.41
N LEU A 68 2.69 -8.58 -4.66
CA LEU A 68 2.96 -9.92 -5.18
C LEU A 68 1.69 -10.78 -5.32
N ALA A 69 0.55 -10.33 -4.82
CA ALA A 69 -0.68 -11.10 -4.85
C ALA A 69 -1.20 -11.29 -6.30
N PRO A 70 -1.87 -12.41 -6.63
CA PRO A 70 -2.39 -12.66 -7.97
C PRO A 70 -3.44 -11.62 -8.41
N ARG A 71 -3.32 -11.11 -9.64
CA ARG A 71 -4.20 -10.07 -10.22
C ARG A 71 -5.67 -10.49 -10.37
N GLN A 72 -5.95 -11.79 -10.49
CA GLN A 72 -7.33 -12.29 -10.58
C GLN A 72 -8.06 -12.30 -9.22
N GLY A 73 -7.35 -12.02 -8.11
CA GLY A 73 -7.93 -11.84 -6.78
C GLY A 73 -7.58 -10.48 -6.20
N MET A 74 -6.55 -10.45 -5.34
CA MET A 74 -6.19 -9.27 -4.53
C MET A 74 -5.07 -8.41 -5.14
N GLY A 75 -4.44 -8.85 -6.23
CA GLY A 75 -3.25 -8.21 -6.79
C GLY A 75 -3.49 -6.78 -7.27
N LEU A 76 -2.46 -5.95 -7.10
CA LEU A 76 -2.44 -4.59 -7.62
C LEU A 76 -2.14 -4.57 -9.12
N GLU A 77 -2.90 -3.78 -9.85
CA GLU A 77 -2.60 -3.34 -11.21
C GLU A 77 -2.12 -1.89 -11.16
N ARG A 78 -1.02 -1.59 -11.84
CA ARG A 78 -0.48 -0.24 -11.96
C ARG A 78 -1.11 0.47 -13.14
N ILE A 79 -1.61 1.68 -12.92
CA ILE A 79 -2.30 2.49 -13.92
C ILE A 79 -1.55 3.82 -14.05
N PRO A 80 -1.01 4.15 -15.24
CA PRO A 80 -0.36 5.44 -15.44
C PRO A 80 -1.40 6.56 -15.30
N ARG A 81 -1.00 7.71 -14.74
CA ARG A 81 -1.88 8.89 -14.58
C ARG A 81 -2.62 9.26 -15.87
N THR A 82 -1.94 9.13 -17.01
CA THR A 82 -2.47 9.43 -18.34
C THR A 82 -3.56 8.48 -18.85
N ALA A 83 -3.76 7.32 -18.20
CA ALA A 83 -4.82 6.38 -18.57
C ALA A 83 -6.17 6.69 -17.91
N ILE A 84 -6.20 7.57 -16.90
CA ILE A 84 -7.43 8.00 -16.24
C ILE A 84 -8.23 8.90 -17.19
N ARG A 85 -9.48 8.53 -17.46
CA ARG A 85 -10.35 9.22 -18.42
C ARG A 85 -11.20 10.33 -17.80
N THR A 86 -11.20 10.45 -16.48
CA THR A 86 -11.97 11.43 -15.72
C THR A 86 -11.06 12.51 -15.17
N GLU A 87 -11.64 13.63 -14.73
CA GLU A 87 -10.87 14.65 -14.02
C GLU A 87 -10.23 14.04 -12.76
N ILE A 88 -8.92 14.22 -12.62
CA ILE A 88 -8.19 13.86 -11.40
C ILE A 88 -8.40 14.98 -10.39
N PRO A 89 -8.80 14.67 -9.14
CA PRO A 89 -9.02 15.68 -8.12
C PRO A 89 -7.82 16.60 -7.96
N ARG A 90 -8.05 17.93 -7.93
CA ARG A 90 -6.97 18.94 -7.83
C ARG A 90 -6.03 18.76 -6.65
N ALA A 91 -6.52 18.13 -5.57
CA ALA A 91 -5.71 17.79 -4.40
C ALA A 91 -4.63 16.73 -4.67
N ILE A 92 -4.72 16.00 -5.80
CA ILE A 92 -3.76 14.98 -6.22
C ILE A 92 -2.84 15.61 -7.26
N THR A 93 -1.69 16.09 -6.79
CA THR A 93 -0.67 16.77 -7.58
C THR A 93 0.00 15.84 -8.61
N ASN A 94 0.80 16.43 -9.50
CA ASN A 94 1.42 15.72 -10.64
C ASN A 94 2.62 14.83 -10.25
N ASP A 95 3.10 14.94 -9.02
CA ASP A 95 4.06 14.02 -8.39
C ASP A 95 3.49 12.59 -8.26
N VAL A 96 2.16 12.47 -8.16
CA VAL A 96 1.46 11.19 -8.29
C VAL A 96 1.36 10.81 -9.77
N GLY A 97 2.43 10.19 -10.28
CA GLY A 97 2.55 9.73 -11.67
C GLY A 97 1.81 8.43 -11.98
N GLU A 98 1.44 7.66 -10.96
CA GLU A 98 0.74 6.38 -11.10
C GLU A 98 -0.30 6.16 -10.01
N PHE A 99 -1.34 5.42 -10.39
CA PHE A 99 -2.36 4.89 -9.51
C PHE A 99 -2.25 3.37 -9.46
N PHE A 100 -2.89 2.78 -8.47
CA PHE A 100 -3.06 1.34 -8.36
C PHE A 100 -4.54 0.99 -8.33
N SER A 101 -4.89 -0.14 -8.94
CA SER A 101 -6.20 -0.72 -8.79
C SER A 101 -6.16 -2.14 -8.27
N PHE A 102 -7.24 -2.53 -7.59
CA PHE A 102 -7.52 -3.90 -7.21
C PHE A 102 -9.00 -4.19 -7.31
N ARG A 103 -9.34 -5.47 -7.50
CA ARG A 103 -10.72 -5.92 -7.70
C ARG A 103 -11.46 -6.04 -6.37
N PHE A 104 -12.77 -5.85 -6.44
CA PHE A 104 -13.76 -6.37 -5.51
C PHE A 104 -14.92 -6.94 -6.34
N THR A 105 -15.90 -7.62 -5.72
CA THR A 105 -16.92 -8.45 -6.38
C THR A 105 -17.46 -7.88 -7.71
N ASN A 106 -17.86 -6.61 -7.75
CA ASN A 106 -18.48 -5.99 -8.93
C ASN A 106 -17.78 -4.69 -9.37
N GLY A 107 -16.46 -4.58 -9.15
CA GLY A 107 -15.74 -3.38 -9.60
C GLY A 107 -14.27 -3.35 -9.22
N ARG A 108 -13.64 -2.20 -9.41
CA ARG A 108 -12.26 -1.94 -9.00
C ARG A 108 -12.17 -0.74 -8.07
N VAL A 109 -11.33 -0.84 -7.06
CA VAL A 109 -10.91 0.31 -6.26
C VAL A 109 -9.68 0.89 -6.93
N VAL A 110 -9.64 2.21 -7.12
CA VAL A 110 -8.50 2.91 -7.70
C VAL A 110 -8.05 4.03 -6.77
N GLY A 111 -6.73 4.10 -6.56
CA GLY A 111 -6.14 5.04 -5.62
C GLY A 111 -4.64 5.18 -5.79
N PHE A 112 -4.01 5.97 -4.94
CA PHE A 112 -2.56 6.14 -4.92
C PHE A 112 -2.00 5.83 -3.54
N ARG A 113 -0.71 5.53 -3.48
CA ARG A 113 0.00 5.18 -2.25
C ARG A 113 0.85 6.36 -1.80
N ASP A 114 0.73 6.71 -0.52
CA ASP A 114 1.66 7.56 0.21
C ASP A 114 2.16 6.80 1.45
N ARG A 115 3.42 6.33 1.39
CA ARG A 115 4.04 5.47 2.41
C ARG A 115 3.18 4.25 2.74
N SER A 116 2.56 4.16 3.92
CA SER A 116 1.66 3.06 4.27
C SER A 116 0.19 3.34 3.97
N VAL A 117 -0.17 4.57 3.61
CA VAL A 117 -1.55 4.96 3.34
C VAL A 117 -1.88 4.72 1.87
N PHE A 118 -2.98 4.00 1.63
CA PHE A 118 -3.63 3.94 0.32
C PHE A 118 -4.80 4.92 0.30
N HIS A 119 -4.65 5.99 -0.46
CA HIS A 119 -5.70 6.98 -0.69
C HIS A 119 -6.63 6.47 -1.78
N ILE A 120 -7.84 6.08 -1.39
CA ILE A 120 -8.89 5.67 -2.31
C ILE A 120 -9.47 6.93 -2.97
N VAL A 121 -9.50 6.92 -4.30
CA VAL A 121 -9.96 8.06 -5.10
C VAL A 121 -11.24 7.71 -5.85
N TRP A 122 -11.32 6.48 -6.39
CA TRP A 122 -12.48 6.01 -7.15
C TRP A 122 -12.82 4.55 -6.82
N THR A 123 -14.10 4.21 -6.97
CA THR A 123 -14.62 2.86 -7.09
C THR A 123 -15.26 2.72 -8.47
N ASP A 124 -14.57 2.06 -9.38
CA ASP A 124 -15.01 1.85 -10.76
C ASP A 124 -15.85 0.57 -10.88
N GLY A 125 -17.16 0.72 -10.63
CA GLY A 125 -18.14 -0.36 -10.84
C GLY A 125 -18.66 -0.46 -12.28
N THR A 126 -18.44 0.55 -13.12
CA THR A 126 -18.93 0.57 -14.51
C THR A 126 -17.86 0.26 -15.55
N PHE A 127 -16.61 0.09 -15.11
CA PHE A 127 -15.44 -0.20 -15.94
C PHE A 127 -15.17 0.88 -16.98
N ARG A 128 -15.37 2.15 -16.60
CA ARG A 128 -15.25 3.31 -17.49
C ARG A 128 -14.11 4.26 -17.10
N LEU A 129 -13.50 4.08 -15.93
CA LEU A 129 -12.47 5.00 -15.42
C LEU A 129 -11.19 4.96 -16.28
N TYR A 130 -10.81 3.79 -16.78
CA TYR A 130 -9.66 3.56 -17.66
C TYR A 130 -9.90 2.35 -18.57
N LYS A 131 -8.91 1.97 -19.39
CA LYS A 131 -8.98 0.74 -20.21
C LYS A 131 -8.50 -0.46 -19.39
N HIS A 132 -9.41 -1.42 -19.16
CA HIS A 132 -9.18 -2.62 -18.34
C HIS A 132 -8.54 -3.79 -19.06
#